data_AF-A0A379IG87-F1
#
_entry.id   AF-A0A379IG87-F1
#
_cell.length_a   1.000
_cell.length_b   1.000
_cell.length_c   1.000
_cell.angle_alpha   90.00
_cell.angle_beta   90.00
_cell.angle_gamma   90.00
#
_symmetry.space_group_name_H-M   'P 1'
#
loop_
_entity.id
_entity.type
_entity.pdbx_description
1 polymer ?
#
loop_
_entity_poly.entity_id
_entity_poly.type
_entity_poly.pdbx_seq_one_letter_code
_entity_poly.pdbx_strand_id
1 'polypeptide(L)'
;MRLAFHRGLKRLLLEAFSSHATAPEQVARKLEKVVCRPVARQDGVELREWLARRRINRLVHFTPLGNVQAIHQYGLIPREHLQHEVLRLALGPSFTDDYRWEGMPHFSCLSVTSPNYPMFYSKRQTRQNTRWAVLEFNPEVLSRFWFEFCPTNAASGVRPLNGVAGGEELFLLPDLRQRLCIVSNEPTDPQAEALCDSIIGPEQIMAINVERPEDAAWLACEGISARVNATLFQARHDYAFWKGRRITDLLD
;
A
#
# COMPACT_ATOMS: atom_id res chain seq x y z
N MET A 1 19.44 -0.15 -6.24
CA MET A 1 20.50 -0.94 -5.57
C MET A 1 19.79 -1.95 -4.70
N ARG A 2 19.75 -3.25 -5.06
CA ARG A 2 19.08 -4.26 -4.24
C ARG A 2 19.79 -4.33 -2.89
N LEU A 3 19.07 -4.04 -1.80
CA LEU A 3 19.55 -4.32 -0.45
C LEU A 3 19.77 -5.82 -0.37
N ALA A 4 21.04 -6.25 -0.49
CA ALA A 4 21.38 -7.64 -0.23
C ALA A 4 20.97 -7.91 1.22
N PHE A 5 20.05 -8.86 1.42
CA PHE A 5 19.74 -9.45 2.71
C PHE A 5 21.01 -10.13 3.25
N HIS A 6 21.95 -9.32 3.72
CA HIS A 6 23.27 -9.79 4.11
C HIS A 6 23.12 -10.67 5.36
N ARG A 7 24.11 -11.55 5.60
CA ARG A 7 24.11 -12.52 6.73
C ARG A 7 23.68 -11.91 8.07
N GLY A 8 23.96 -10.63 8.29
CA GLY A 8 23.55 -9.87 9.48
C GLY A 8 22.03 -9.74 9.65
N LEU A 9 21.27 -9.43 8.58
CA LEU A 9 19.81 -9.34 8.66
C LEU A 9 19.18 -10.72 8.85
N LYS A 10 19.68 -11.75 8.14
CA LYS A 10 19.21 -13.14 8.35
C LYS A 10 19.41 -13.59 9.79
N ARG A 11 20.59 -13.33 10.38
CA ARG A 11 20.89 -13.65 11.79
C ARG A 11 19.98 -12.88 12.75
N LEU A 12 19.80 -11.59 12.52
CA LEU A 12 18.92 -10.75 13.35
C LEU A 12 17.47 -11.25 13.34
N LEU A 13 16.96 -11.67 12.19
CA LEU A 13 15.60 -12.20 12.07
C LEU A 13 15.47 -13.58 12.70
N LEU A 14 16.46 -14.47 12.52
CA LEU A 14 16.47 -15.76 13.19
C LEU A 14 16.49 -15.60 14.71
N GLU A 15 17.36 -14.74 15.25
CA GLU A 15 17.39 -14.46 16.70
C GLU A 15 16.07 -13.87 17.18
N ALA A 16 15.48 -12.92 16.44
CA ALA A 16 14.21 -12.29 16.76
C ALA A 16 13.04 -13.29 16.79
N PHE A 17 12.90 -14.14 15.77
CA PHE A 17 11.77 -15.06 15.64
C PHE A 17 11.97 -16.40 16.36
N SER A 18 13.19 -16.82 16.68
CA SER A 18 13.45 -18.08 17.38
C SER A 18 13.46 -17.93 18.91
N SER A 19 13.97 -16.83 19.45
CA SER A 19 14.17 -16.71 20.90
C SER A 19 12.92 -16.29 21.68
N HIS A 20 11.89 -15.74 21.02
CA HIS A 20 10.72 -15.08 21.64
C HIS A 20 11.08 -14.00 22.69
N ALA A 21 12.37 -13.69 22.86
CA ALA A 21 12.91 -12.76 23.85
C ALA A 21 12.87 -11.30 23.35
N THR A 22 12.66 -11.10 22.06
CA THR A 22 12.55 -9.79 21.43
C THR A 22 11.08 -9.47 21.18
N ALA A 23 10.60 -8.35 21.72
CA ALA A 23 9.20 -7.95 21.53
C ALA A 23 8.92 -7.63 20.05
N PRO A 24 7.73 -7.92 19.50
CA PRO A 24 7.39 -7.66 18.09
C PRO A 24 7.70 -6.23 17.64
N GLU A 25 7.49 -5.23 18.51
CA GLU A 25 7.75 -3.82 18.22
C GLU A 25 9.25 -3.54 18.02
N GLN A 26 10.12 -4.26 18.75
CA GLN A 26 11.57 -4.15 18.57
C GLN A 26 12.01 -4.75 17.24
N VAL A 27 11.36 -5.85 16.81
CA VAL A 27 11.60 -6.48 15.51
C VAL A 27 11.13 -5.54 14.40
N ALA A 28 9.93 -4.97 14.50
CA ALA A 28 9.38 -4.01 13.56
C ALA A 28 10.30 -2.81 13.36
N ARG A 29 10.76 -2.18 14.46
CA ARG A 29 11.71 -1.05 14.40
C ARG A 29 13.05 -1.41 13.75
N LYS A 30 13.54 -2.64 13.97
CA LYS A 30 14.78 -3.12 13.34
C LYS A 30 14.57 -3.34 11.84
N LEU A 31 13.45 -3.97 11.46
CA LEU A 31 13.06 -4.19 10.07
C LEU A 31 12.95 -2.87 9.30
N GLU A 32 12.19 -1.91 9.83
CA GLU A 32 12.03 -0.58 9.24
C GLU A 32 13.38 0.10 9.03
N LYS A 33 14.28 0.09 10.02
CA LYS A 33 15.62 0.69 9.88
C LYS A 33 16.47 0.05 8.80
N VAL A 34 16.32 -1.24 8.54
CA VAL A 34 17.13 -1.97 7.56
C VAL A 34 16.55 -1.83 6.15
N VAL A 35 15.22 -1.76 6.04
CA VAL A 35 14.50 -1.59 4.77
C VAL A 35 13.83 -0.22 4.77
N CYS A 36 14.67 0.81 4.68
CA CYS A 36 14.23 2.19 4.59
C CYS A 36 15.06 2.92 3.55
N ARG A 37 14.35 3.57 2.63
CA ARG A 37 14.89 4.51 1.66
C ARG A 37 14.26 5.86 1.95
N PRO A 38 14.89 6.70 2.78
CA PRO A 38 14.32 8.01 3.10
C PRO A 38 14.34 8.91 1.87
N VAL A 39 13.39 9.84 1.81
CA VAL A 39 13.41 10.92 0.82
C VAL A 39 14.41 12.00 1.26
N ALA A 40 14.96 12.78 0.31
CA ALA A 40 15.81 13.92 0.67
C ALA A 40 15.00 14.96 1.45
N ARG A 41 15.67 15.67 2.37
CA ARG A 41 14.98 16.60 3.28
C ARG A 41 14.16 17.67 2.54
N GLN A 42 14.69 18.22 1.45
CA GLN A 42 14.01 19.24 0.66
C GLN A 42 12.76 18.67 -0.02
N ASP A 43 12.89 17.54 -0.72
CA ASP A 43 11.77 16.83 -1.34
C ASP A 43 10.68 16.48 -0.31
N GLY A 44 11.07 16.08 0.91
CA GLY A 44 10.13 15.80 2.00
C GLY A 44 9.31 17.02 2.43
N VAL A 45 9.91 18.21 2.46
CA VAL A 45 9.18 19.47 2.72
C VAL A 45 8.18 19.73 1.60
N GLU A 46 8.60 19.63 0.34
CA GLU A 46 7.76 19.88 -0.82
C GLU A 46 6.59 18.87 -0.93
N LEU A 47 6.86 17.59 -0.64
CA LEU A 47 5.84 16.54 -0.59
C LEU A 47 4.81 16.79 0.52
N ARG A 48 5.24 17.32 1.67
CA ARG A 48 4.33 17.68 2.76
C ARG A 48 3.41 18.85 2.37
N GLU A 49 3.96 19.86 1.70
CA GLU A 49 3.17 20.98 1.17
C GLU A 49 2.19 20.50 0.09
N TRP A 50 2.62 19.60 -0.79
CA TRP A 50 1.78 18.96 -1.79
C TRP A 50 0.64 18.14 -1.16
N LEU A 51 0.93 17.33 -0.14
CA LEU A 51 -0.08 16.59 0.63
C LEU A 51 -1.16 17.52 1.20
N ALA A 52 -0.74 18.61 1.84
CA ALA A 52 -1.63 19.60 2.44
C ALA A 52 -2.50 20.29 1.38
N ARG A 53 -1.90 20.73 0.27
CA ARG A 53 -2.58 21.38 -0.86
C ARG A 53 -3.60 20.46 -1.53
N ARG A 54 -3.27 19.17 -1.71
CA ARG A 54 -4.18 18.17 -2.29
C ARG A 54 -5.22 17.66 -1.29
N ARG A 55 -5.03 17.90 0.02
CA ARG A 55 -5.86 17.40 1.13
C ARG A 55 -5.86 15.87 1.22
N ILE A 56 -4.71 15.27 0.92
CA ILE A 56 -4.51 13.82 1.03
C ILE A 56 -4.39 13.48 2.51
N ASN A 57 -5.32 12.66 3.00
CA ASN A 57 -5.46 12.34 4.43
C ASN A 57 -5.20 10.87 4.78
N ARG A 58 -5.09 10.00 3.78
CA ARG A 58 -4.73 8.59 3.94
C ARG A 58 -4.19 8.01 2.64
N LEU A 59 -3.29 7.05 2.80
CA LEU A 59 -3.02 6.03 1.80
C LEU A 59 -3.76 4.76 2.17
N VAL A 60 -4.10 3.93 1.20
CA VAL A 60 -4.80 2.67 1.45
C VAL A 60 -4.14 1.49 0.75
N HIS A 61 -4.22 0.32 1.38
CA HIS A 61 -3.73 -0.93 0.84
C HIS A 61 -4.73 -2.05 1.15
N PHE A 62 -5.20 -2.75 0.12
CA PHE A 62 -6.02 -3.94 0.31
C PHE A 62 -5.14 -5.19 0.44
N THR A 63 -5.52 -6.12 1.32
CA THR A 63 -4.77 -7.36 1.57
C THR A 63 -5.72 -8.48 2.01
N PRO A 64 -5.36 -9.76 1.82
CA PRO A 64 -6.02 -10.85 2.51
C PRO A 64 -6.05 -10.63 4.03
N LEU A 65 -7.18 -10.95 4.66
CA LEU A 65 -7.41 -10.76 6.11
C LEU A 65 -6.36 -11.49 6.95
N GLY A 66 -5.91 -12.67 6.51
CA GLY A 66 -4.86 -13.44 7.19
C GLY A 66 -3.51 -12.74 7.30
N ASN A 67 -3.23 -11.72 6.46
CA ASN A 67 -2.00 -10.95 6.55
C ASN A 67 -2.08 -9.84 7.61
N VAL A 68 -3.28 -9.47 8.07
CA VAL A 68 -3.49 -8.30 8.93
C VAL A 68 -2.73 -8.41 10.24
N GLN A 69 -2.67 -9.60 10.84
CA GLN A 69 -1.91 -9.83 12.07
C GLN A 69 -0.43 -9.51 11.91
N ALA A 70 0.20 -10.02 10.85
CA ALA A 70 1.61 -9.74 10.57
C ALA A 70 1.83 -8.26 10.24
N ILE A 71 0.94 -7.63 9.46
CA ILE A 71 1.06 -6.21 9.12
C ILE A 71 0.87 -5.32 10.36
N HIS A 72 -0.06 -5.66 11.24
CA HIS A 72 -0.30 -4.95 12.50
C HIS A 72 0.91 -5.03 13.45
N GLN A 73 1.62 -6.15 13.47
CA GLN A 73 2.78 -6.35 14.34
C GLN A 73 4.08 -5.77 13.74
N TYR A 74 4.33 -5.97 12.45
CA TYR A 74 5.63 -5.71 11.83
C TYR A 74 5.62 -4.61 10.76
N GLY A 75 4.45 -4.06 10.44
CA GLY A 75 4.27 -3.07 9.39
C GLY A 75 4.03 -3.69 8.00
N LEU A 76 3.84 -2.83 7.00
CA LEU A 76 3.68 -3.25 5.62
C LEU A 76 5.06 -3.51 5.00
N ILE A 77 5.39 -4.79 4.86
CA ILE A 77 6.68 -5.24 4.32
C ILE A 77 6.56 -5.48 2.80
N PRO A 78 7.44 -4.90 1.97
CA PRO A 78 7.47 -5.19 0.53
C PRO A 78 7.60 -6.68 0.23
N ARG A 79 6.95 -7.10 -0.87
CA ARG A 79 6.86 -8.52 -1.26
C ARG A 79 8.23 -9.18 -1.43
N GLU A 80 9.21 -8.48 -2.01
CA GLU A 80 10.54 -9.07 -2.22
C GLU A 80 11.19 -9.55 -0.92
N HIS A 81 10.95 -8.85 0.19
CA HIS A 81 11.49 -9.24 1.49
C HIS A 81 10.66 -10.35 2.13
N LEU A 82 9.33 -10.33 1.95
CA LEU A 82 8.44 -11.41 2.39
C LEU A 82 8.72 -12.76 1.70
N GLN A 83 9.38 -12.74 0.53
CA GLN A 83 9.83 -13.96 -0.16
C GLN A 83 11.12 -14.56 0.44
N HIS A 84 11.84 -13.82 1.29
CA HIS A 84 13.02 -14.35 1.98
C HIS A 84 12.60 -15.46 2.94
N GLU A 85 13.30 -16.61 2.89
CA GLU A 85 12.99 -17.85 3.63
C GLU A 85 12.55 -17.63 5.08
N VAL A 86 13.34 -16.87 5.86
CA VAL A 86 13.06 -16.62 7.28
C VAL A 86 11.76 -15.84 7.49
N LEU A 87 11.53 -14.78 6.71
CA LEU A 87 10.30 -13.98 6.83
C LEU A 87 9.09 -14.74 6.30
N ARG A 88 9.27 -15.51 5.23
CA ARG A 88 8.21 -16.35 4.67
C ARG A 88 7.74 -17.40 5.67
N LEU A 89 8.68 -18.06 6.35
CA LEU A 89 8.37 -19.07 7.37
C LEU A 89 7.76 -18.44 8.62
N ALA A 90 8.29 -17.31 9.07
CA ALA A 90 7.83 -16.64 10.30
C ALA A 90 6.46 -15.97 10.15
N LEU A 91 6.19 -15.34 8.99
CA LEU A 91 5.01 -14.50 8.80
C LEU A 91 3.92 -15.13 7.94
N GLY A 92 4.21 -16.23 7.24
CA GLY A 92 3.24 -16.94 6.39
C GLY A 92 2.46 -16.04 5.41
N PRO A 93 3.13 -15.14 4.63
CA PRO A 93 2.42 -14.14 3.84
C PRO A 93 1.59 -14.76 2.72
N SER A 94 0.33 -14.31 2.59
CA SER A 94 -0.55 -14.65 1.49
C SER A 94 -0.49 -13.58 0.39
N PHE A 95 0.05 -13.94 -0.78
CA PHE A 95 0.17 -13.02 -1.91
C PHE A 95 -1.09 -13.03 -2.80
N THR A 96 -1.52 -11.86 -3.27
CA THR A 96 -2.69 -11.69 -4.16
C THR A 96 -2.44 -12.13 -5.61
N ASP A 97 -1.18 -12.32 -5.97
CA ASP A 97 -0.69 -12.60 -7.31
C ASP A 97 0.39 -13.67 -7.22
N ASP A 98 0.31 -14.71 -8.04
CA ASP A 98 1.34 -15.77 -8.01
C ASP A 98 2.68 -15.25 -8.55
N TYR A 99 2.62 -14.34 -9.54
CA TYR A 99 3.76 -13.64 -10.13
C TYR A 99 3.44 -12.17 -10.37
N ARG A 100 4.34 -11.25 -9.98
CA ARG A 100 4.31 -9.86 -10.44
C ARG A 100 5.08 -9.78 -11.76
N TRP A 101 4.37 -9.79 -12.86
CA TRP A 101 4.94 -9.73 -14.22
C TRP A 101 5.67 -8.40 -14.51
N GLU A 102 5.44 -7.38 -13.68
CA GLU A 102 5.93 -6.01 -13.85
C GLU A 102 7.36 -5.78 -13.36
N GLY A 103 8.07 -6.80 -12.87
CA GLY A 103 9.46 -6.66 -12.45
C GLY A 103 9.70 -5.76 -11.22
N MET A 104 8.62 -5.34 -10.53
CA MET A 104 8.65 -4.45 -9.36
C MET A 104 8.23 -5.13 -8.04
N PRO A 105 8.81 -6.28 -7.63
CA PRO A 105 8.49 -6.92 -6.35
C PRO A 105 9.00 -6.14 -5.12
N HIS A 106 9.89 -5.16 -5.33
CA HIS A 106 10.50 -4.32 -4.30
C HIS A 106 9.56 -3.25 -3.74
N PHE A 107 8.46 -2.94 -4.43
CA PHE A 107 7.51 -1.94 -3.98
C PHE A 107 6.28 -2.54 -3.30
N SER A 108 5.86 -1.94 -2.20
CA SER A 108 4.48 -2.03 -1.71
C SER A 108 3.62 -1.05 -2.52
N CYS A 109 2.53 -1.55 -3.13
CA CYS A 109 1.58 -0.71 -3.86
C CYS A 109 0.52 -0.17 -2.91
N LEU A 110 0.41 1.15 -2.80
CA LEU A 110 -0.65 1.84 -2.09
C LEU A 110 -1.50 2.64 -3.07
N SER A 111 -2.77 2.85 -2.75
CA SER A 111 -3.65 3.78 -3.45
C SER A 111 -3.87 5.04 -2.61
N VAL A 112 -4.13 6.18 -3.25
CA VAL A 112 -4.43 7.44 -2.56
C VAL A 112 -5.94 7.52 -2.29
N THR A 113 -6.33 7.78 -1.04
CA THR A 113 -7.73 7.98 -0.58
C THR A 113 -8.64 6.74 -0.64
N SER A 114 -8.69 6.02 -1.75
CA SER A 114 -9.60 4.88 -1.97
C SER A 114 -8.85 3.74 -2.70
N PRO A 115 -9.21 2.46 -2.48
CA PRO A 115 -8.49 1.36 -3.09
C PRO A 115 -8.59 1.41 -4.62
N ASN A 116 -7.59 0.83 -5.30
CA ASN A 116 -7.69 0.44 -6.70
C ASN A 116 -8.84 -0.56 -6.88
N TYR A 117 -10.07 -0.05 -6.97
CA TYR A 117 -11.27 -0.87 -6.94
C TYR A 117 -11.38 -1.82 -8.14
N PRO A 118 -10.92 -1.49 -9.37
CA PRO A 118 -10.92 -2.45 -10.47
C PRO A 118 -10.08 -3.69 -10.15
N MET A 119 -8.84 -3.47 -9.68
CA MET A 119 -7.95 -4.56 -9.29
C MET A 119 -8.51 -5.31 -8.09
N PHE A 120 -8.96 -4.60 -7.05
CA PHE A 120 -9.46 -5.20 -5.83
C PHE A 120 -10.70 -6.06 -6.09
N TYR A 121 -11.66 -5.57 -6.89
CA TYR A 121 -12.81 -6.37 -7.31
C TYR A 121 -12.38 -7.64 -8.05
N SER A 122 -11.48 -7.53 -9.03
CA SER A 122 -10.95 -8.70 -9.76
C SER A 122 -10.31 -9.73 -8.82
N LYS A 123 -9.53 -9.29 -7.82
CA LYS A 123 -8.94 -10.17 -6.81
C LYS A 123 -9.98 -10.87 -5.94
N ARG A 124 -11.04 -10.17 -5.53
CA ARG A 124 -12.14 -10.78 -4.75
C ARG A 124 -12.92 -11.80 -5.58
N GLN A 125 -13.14 -11.55 -6.88
CA GLN A 125 -13.82 -12.50 -7.76
C GLN A 125 -13.00 -13.76 -8.06
N THR A 126 -11.68 -13.62 -8.22
CA THR A 126 -10.78 -14.75 -8.50
C THR A 126 -10.42 -15.56 -7.26
N ARG A 127 -10.51 -14.99 -6.06
CA ARG A 127 -10.22 -15.64 -4.78
C ARG A 127 -11.44 -15.63 -3.85
N GLN A 128 -12.53 -16.29 -4.27
CA GLN A 128 -13.85 -16.25 -3.58
C GLN A 128 -13.82 -16.73 -2.12
N ASN A 129 -12.88 -17.61 -1.76
CA ASN A 129 -12.71 -18.12 -0.39
C ASN A 129 -11.78 -17.25 0.47
N THR A 130 -11.27 -16.14 -0.05
CA THR A 130 -10.40 -15.23 0.69
C THR A 130 -11.22 -14.09 1.30
N ARG A 131 -11.02 -13.86 2.60
CA ARG A 131 -11.53 -12.69 3.32
C ARG A 131 -10.53 -11.54 3.18
N TRP A 132 -10.99 -10.30 3.17
CA TRP A 132 -10.17 -9.14 2.79
C TRP A 132 -10.26 -8.02 3.81
N ALA A 133 -9.18 -7.25 3.93
CA ALA A 133 -9.12 -6.01 4.69
C ALA A 133 -8.53 -4.88 3.84
N VAL A 134 -8.88 -3.64 4.19
CA VAL A 134 -8.28 -2.42 3.65
C VAL A 134 -7.64 -1.66 4.80
N LEU A 135 -6.32 -1.54 4.77
CA LEU A 135 -5.57 -0.78 5.76
C LEU A 135 -5.42 0.67 5.30
N GLU A 136 -5.59 1.60 6.22
CA GLU A 136 -5.31 3.02 6.04
C GLU A 136 -3.98 3.37 6.70
N PHE A 137 -3.11 4.08 5.98
CA PHE A 137 -1.82 4.54 6.46
C PHE A 137 -1.74 6.05 6.49
N ASN A 138 -0.99 6.58 7.45
CA ASN A 138 -0.67 7.99 7.58
C ASN A 138 0.00 8.50 6.30
N PRO A 139 -0.57 9.50 5.59
CA PRO A 139 -0.01 9.97 4.32
C PRO A 139 1.34 10.66 4.49
N GLU A 140 1.72 11.09 5.70
CA GLU A 140 3.02 11.68 5.99
C GLU A 140 4.20 10.77 5.62
N VAL A 141 3.98 9.46 5.47
CA VAL A 141 4.98 8.52 4.94
C VAL A 141 5.50 8.94 3.56
N LEU A 142 4.68 9.61 2.73
CA LEU A 142 5.09 10.15 1.43
C LEU A 142 6.17 11.23 1.56
N SER A 143 6.19 11.97 2.68
CA SER A 143 7.23 12.98 2.96
C SER A 143 8.46 12.41 3.68
N ARG A 144 8.42 11.13 4.07
CA ARG A 144 9.47 10.46 4.87
C ARG A 144 10.25 9.45 4.05
N PHE A 145 9.57 8.68 3.22
CA PHE A 145 10.14 7.61 2.42
C PHE A 145 10.12 7.96 0.94
N TRP A 146 10.98 7.29 0.18
CA TRP A 146 10.98 7.36 -1.27
C TRP A 146 9.74 6.68 -1.84
N PHE A 147 8.99 7.42 -2.64
CA PHE A 147 7.85 6.93 -3.40
C PHE A 147 8.01 7.20 -4.88
N GLU A 148 7.48 6.28 -5.68
CA GLU A 148 7.22 6.47 -7.09
C GLU A 148 5.71 6.45 -7.34
N PHE A 149 5.25 7.33 -8.19
CA PHE A 149 3.85 7.58 -8.46
C PHE A 149 3.54 7.19 -9.91
N CYS A 150 2.54 6.34 -10.08
CA CYS A 150 2.04 5.94 -11.39
C CYS A 150 0.61 6.48 -11.56
N PRO A 151 0.31 7.25 -12.62
CA PRO A 151 -1.01 7.82 -12.85
C PRO A 151 -2.09 6.77 -13.13
N THR A 152 -1.72 5.49 -13.24
CA THR A 152 -2.61 4.35 -13.42
C THR A 152 -1.98 3.12 -12.77
N ASN A 153 -2.49 1.91 -13.03
CA ASN A 153 -1.86 0.69 -12.55
C ASN A 153 -0.40 0.62 -13.05
N ALA A 154 0.56 0.29 -12.19
CA ALA A 154 1.97 0.13 -12.61
C ALA A 154 2.13 -0.92 -13.74
N ALA A 155 1.13 -1.80 -13.94
CA ALA A 155 1.17 -2.90 -14.91
C ALA A 155 0.84 -2.46 -16.32
N SER A 156 0.40 -1.22 -16.47
CA SER A 156 0.04 -0.61 -17.75
C SER A 156 1.25 -0.32 -18.64
N GLY A 157 2.48 -0.37 -18.11
CA GLY A 157 3.70 0.02 -18.81
C GLY A 157 4.01 1.52 -18.75
N VAL A 158 3.16 2.33 -18.09
CA VAL A 158 3.46 3.74 -17.80
C VAL A 158 4.59 3.80 -16.78
N ARG A 159 5.63 4.58 -17.07
CA ARG A 159 6.79 4.72 -16.20
C ARG A 159 6.44 5.60 -14.98
N PRO A 160 6.59 5.10 -13.74
CA PRO A 160 6.39 5.90 -12.55
C PRO A 160 7.41 7.06 -12.44
N LEU A 161 6.98 8.17 -11.85
CA LEU A 161 7.82 9.33 -11.53
C LEU A 161 7.86 9.54 -10.01
N ASN A 162 8.92 10.16 -9.49
CA ASN A 162 9.06 10.46 -8.06
C ASN A 162 8.88 11.94 -7.76
N GLY A 163 8.91 12.28 -6.47
CA GLY A 163 8.79 13.65 -5.99
C GLY A 163 7.42 14.27 -6.25
N VAL A 164 7.31 15.58 -6.06
CA VAL A 164 6.06 16.32 -6.29
C VAL A 164 5.61 16.21 -7.74
N ALA A 165 6.52 16.25 -8.70
CA ALA A 165 6.20 16.08 -10.12
C ALA A 165 5.46 14.76 -10.37
N GLY A 166 5.97 13.63 -9.87
CA GLY A 166 5.26 12.35 -9.97
C GLY A 166 3.93 12.33 -9.21
N GLY A 167 3.86 12.98 -8.05
CA GLY A 167 2.60 13.14 -7.32
C GLY A 167 1.54 13.86 -8.16
N GLU A 168 1.90 14.91 -8.89
CA GLU A 168 0.96 15.66 -9.73
C GLU A 168 0.45 14.85 -10.93
N GLU A 169 1.19 13.86 -11.43
CA GLU A 169 0.73 12.94 -12.48
C GLU A 169 -0.52 12.15 -12.05
N LEU A 170 -0.71 11.90 -10.75
CA LEU A 170 -1.93 11.24 -10.26
C LEU A 170 -3.19 12.08 -10.49
N PHE A 171 -3.05 13.39 -10.74
CA PHE A 171 -4.13 14.37 -10.76
C PHE A 171 -4.26 15.10 -12.12
N LEU A 172 -3.86 14.43 -13.21
CA LEU A 172 -3.97 14.94 -14.59
C LEU A 172 -5.43 15.17 -15.03
N LEU A 173 -5.60 15.77 -16.21
CA LEU A 173 -6.89 15.99 -16.88
C LEU A 173 -7.89 16.84 -16.05
N PRO A 174 -7.58 18.11 -15.73
CA PRO A 174 -8.41 18.96 -14.87
C PRO A 174 -9.87 19.07 -15.35
N ASP A 175 -10.10 19.18 -16.66
CA ASP A 175 -11.44 19.26 -17.23
C ASP A 175 -12.24 17.97 -17.00
N LEU A 176 -11.58 16.81 -17.12
CA LEU A 176 -12.21 15.53 -16.84
C LEU A 176 -12.56 15.39 -15.36
N ARG A 177 -11.62 15.77 -14.49
CA ARG A 177 -11.83 15.76 -13.03
C ARG A 177 -13.02 16.62 -12.64
N GLN A 178 -13.16 17.81 -13.24
CA GLN A 178 -14.31 18.68 -13.02
C GLN A 178 -15.62 18.02 -13.50
N ARG A 179 -15.62 17.47 -14.71
CA ARG A 179 -16.81 16.79 -15.29
C ARG A 179 -17.27 15.58 -14.49
N LEU A 180 -16.33 14.83 -13.91
CA LEU A 180 -16.59 13.63 -13.10
C LEU A 180 -16.74 13.94 -11.59
N CYS A 181 -16.68 15.21 -11.20
CA CYS A 181 -16.73 15.65 -9.82
C CYS A 181 -15.69 14.93 -8.93
N ILE A 182 -14.48 14.72 -9.45
CA ILE A 182 -13.37 14.08 -8.70
C ILE A 182 -12.80 15.09 -7.71
N VAL A 183 -12.88 14.75 -6.42
CA VAL A 183 -12.41 15.60 -5.32
C VAL A 183 -10.88 15.77 -5.31
N SER A 184 -10.39 16.82 -4.64
CA SER A 184 -8.96 17.24 -4.74
C SER A 184 -7.96 16.17 -4.34
N ASN A 185 -8.34 15.26 -3.44
CA ASN A 185 -7.49 14.23 -2.85
C ASN A 185 -7.67 12.84 -3.51
N GLU A 186 -8.55 12.72 -4.50
CA GLU A 186 -8.69 11.50 -5.29
C GLU A 186 -7.90 11.62 -6.61
N PRO A 187 -7.08 10.62 -6.95
CA PRO A 187 -6.46 10.52 -8.27
C PRO A 187 -7.49 10.52 -9.39
N THR A 188 -7.07 10.94 -10.57
CA THR A 188 -7.90 10.93 -11.77
C THR A 188 -8.27 9.50 -12.15
N ASP A 189 -7.28 8.64 -12.43
CA ASP A 189 -7.52 7.21 -12.65
C ASP A 189 -7.69 6.49 -11.29
N PRO A 190 -8.78 5.73 -11.07
CA PRO A 190 -8.96 4.93 -9.85
C PRO A 190 -7.92 3.83 -9.66
N GLN A 191 -7.14 3.50 -10.70
CA GLN A 191 -6.07 2.51 -10.63
C GLN A 191 -4.70 3.10 -10.31
N ALA A 192 -4.60 4.41 -10.13
CA ALA A 192 -3.33 5.08 -9.82
C ALA A 192 -2.67 4.53 -8.55
N GLU A 193 -1.33 4.46 -8.55
CA GLU A 193 -0.56 3.82 -7.49
C GLU A 193 0.56 4.72 -6.94
N ALA A 194 0.75 4.64 -5.64
CA ALA A 194 1.91 5.16 -4.92
C ALA A 194 2.75 3.96 -4.45
N LEU A 195 3.95 3.81 -5.01
CA LEU A 195 4.85 2.67 -4.86
C LEU A 195 5.91 3.00 -3.81
N CYS A 196 5.92 2.25 -2.70
CA CYS A 196 6.87 2.45 -1.59
C CYS A 196 7.94 1.36 -1.56
N ASP A 197 9.22 1.76 -1.61
CA ASP A 197 10.41 0.88 -1.53
C ASP A 197 10.94 0.81 -0.09
N SER A 198 10.04 0.79 0.89
CA SER A 198 10.39 0.80 2.32
C SER A 198 9.33 0.05 3.11
N ILE A 199 9.74 -0.44 4.29
CA ILE A 199 8.78 -0.95 5.27
C ILE A 199 8.05 0.24 5.87
N ILE A 200 6.72 0.21 5.80
CA ILE A 200 5.88 1.19 6.50
C ILE A 200 5.56 0.61 7.87
N GLY A 201 6.12 1.21 8.93
CA GLY A 201 5.99 0.72 10.30
C GLY A 201 4.53 0.64 10.79
N PRO A 202 4.24 -0.24 11.77
CA PRO A 202 2.90 -0.46 12.28
C PRO A 202 2.29 0.81 12.89
N GLU A 203 3.10 1.72 13.41
CA GLU A 203 2.67 3.01 13.96
C GLU A 203 2.15 4.00 12.90
N GLN A 204 2.31 3.68 11.61
CA GLN A 204 1.70 4.44 10.52
C GLN A 204 0.29 3.95 10.19
N ILE A 205 -0.16 2.80 10.72
CA ILE A 205 -1.50 2.27 10.47
C ILE A 205 -2.52 3.11 11.24
N MET A 206 -3.39 3.81 10.53
CA MET A 206 -4.44 4.65 11.11
C MET A 206 -5.73 3.87 11.39
N ALA A 207 -6.05 2.91 10.53
CA ALA A 207 -7.24 2.08 10.64
C ALA A 207 -7.09 0.78 9.85
N ILE A 208 -7.78 -0.26 10.32
CA ILE A 208 -8.01 -1.50 9.59
C ILE A 208 -9.50 -1.57 9.31
N ASN A 209 -9.87 -1.73 8.04
CA ASN A 209 -11.26 -1.79 7.61
C ASN A 209 -11.58 -3.15 7.02
N VAL A 210 -12.75 -3.67 7.36
CA VAL A 210 -13.30 -4.92 6.84
C VAL A 210 -14.70 -4.68 6.27
N GLU A 211 -15.14 -5.56 5.37
CA GLU A 211 -16.46 -5.45 4.74
C GLU A 211 -17.58 -5.93 5.66
N ARG A 212 -17.30 -6.95 6.48
CA ARG A 212 -18.31 -7.67 7.25
C ARG A 212 -18.01 -7.66 8.77
N PRO A 213 -19.04 -7.61 9.64
CA PRO A 213 -18.84 -7.63 11.09
C PRO A 213 -18.11 -8.87 11.62
N GLU A 214 -18.28 -10.02 10.98
CA GLU A 214 -17.63 -11.28 11.40
C GLU A 214 -16.11 -11.21 11.26
N ASP A 215 -15.60 -10.47 10.25
CA ASP A 215 -14.18 -10.25 10.05
C ASP A 215 -13.60 -9.31 11.11
N ALA A 216 -14.37 -8.31 11.55
CA ALA A 216 -13.98 -7.44 12.64
C ALA A 216 -13.95 -8.19 13.98
N ALA A 217 -14.94 -9.05 14.22
CA ALA A 217 -14.97 -9.92 15.40
C ALA A 217 -13.79 -10.91 15.40
N TRP A 218 -13.46 -11.48 14.25
CA TRP A 218 -12.30 -12.36 14.09
C TRP A 218 -10.98 -11.64 14.45
N LEU A 219 -10.78 -10.41 13.96
CA LEU A 219 -9.61 -9.60 14.33
C LEU A 219 -9.60 -9.21 15.81
N ALA A 220 -10.76 -8.94 16.40
CA ALA A 220 -10.87 -8.61 17.82
C ALA A 220 -10.41 -9.77 18.73
N CYS A 221 -10.66 -11.03 18.34
CA CYS A 221 -10.13 -12.20 19.04
C CYS A 221 -8.59 -12.25 19.03
N GLU A 222 -7.95 -11.68 18.01
CA GLU A 222 -6.50 -11.53 17.90
C GLU A 222 -5.97 -10.25 18.58
N GLY A 223 -6.84 -9.51 19.29
CA GLY A 223 -6.50 -8.23 19.92
C GLY A 223 -6.34 -7.06 18.94
N ILE A 224 -6.86 -7.19 17.71
CA ILE A 224 -6.73 -6.18 16.66
C ILE A 224 -8.07 -5.47 16.46
N SER A 225 -8.10 -4.15 16.63
CA SER A 225 -9.29 -3.35 16.36
C SER A 225 -9.48 -3.11 14.86
N ALA A 226 -10.68 -3.35 14.35
CA ALA A 226 -11.06 -3.08 12.97
C ALA A 226 -12.45 -2.44 12.88
N ARG A 227 -12.66 -1.68 11.80
CA ARG A 227 -13.92 -1.00 11.50
C ARG A 227 -14.66 -1.73 10.38
N VAL A 228 -15.98 -1.82 10.48
CA VAL A 228 -16.82 -2.25 9.36
C VAL A 228 -17.05 -1.06 8.45
N ASN A 229 -16.51 -1.11 7.23
CA ASN A 229 -16.59 -0.03 6.25
C ASN A 229 -16.74 -0.61 4.84
N ALA A 230 -17.98 -0.88 4.45
CA ALA A 230 -18.28 -1.45 3.14
C ALA A 230 -17.95 -0.52 1.97
N THR A 231 -17.87 0.80 2.18
CA THR A 231 -17.60 1.77 1.11
C THR A 231 -16.22 1.58 0.50
N LEU A 232 -15.19 1.21 1.29
CA LEU A 232 -13.85 0.90 0.76
C LEU A 232 -13.80 -0.39 -0.08
N PHE A 233 -14.88 -1.17 -0.06
CA PHE A 233 -15.04 -2.40 -0.84
C PHE A 233 -15.95 -2.17 -2.05
N GLN A 234 -16.33 -0.94 -2.35
CA GLN A 234 -17.16 -0.58 -3.49
C GLN A 234 -16.35 0.24 -4.51
N ALA A 235 -16.92 0.39 -5.70
CA ALA A 235 -16.33 1.25 -6.72
C ALA A 235 -16.55 2.74 -6.38
N ARG A 236 -15.68 3.61 -6.90
CA ARG A 236 -15.87 5.07 -6.80
C ARG A 236 -17.12 5.50 -7.58
N HIS A 237 -17.63 6.69 -7.26
CA HIS A 237 -18.84 7.25 -7.89
C HIS A 237 -18.69 7.44 -9.41
N ASP A 238 -17.46 7.61 -9.91
CA ASP A 238 -17.13 7.75 -11.33
C ASP A 238 -16.92 6.41 -12.06
N TYR A 239 -17.22 5.27 -11.43
CA TYR A 239 -17.06 3.92 -11.99
C TYR A 239 -17.62 3.76 -13.40
N ALA A 240 -18.80 4.33 -13.66
CA ALA A 240 -19.47 4.21 -14.96
C ALA A 240 -18.62 4.78 -16.10
N PHE A 241 -17.83 5.83 -15.84
CA PHE A 241 -16.89 6.38 -16.81
C PHE A 241 -15.71 5.44 -17.05
N TRP A 242 -15.10 4.92 -15.98
CA TRP A 242 -13.90 4.08 -16.03
C TRP A 242 -14.16 2.65 -16.54
N LYS A 243 -15.42 2.25 -16.72
CA LYS A 243 -15.76 0.92 -17.24
C LYS A 243 -15.24 0.76 -18.67
N GLY A 244 -14.17 -0.02 -18.82
CA GLY A 244 -13.55 -0.33 -20.11
C GLY A 244 -12.71 0.82 -20.69
N ARG A 245 -12.33 1.81 -19.88
CA ARG A 245 -11.46 2.92 -20.29
C ARG A 245 -10.16 2.91 -19.52
N ARG A 246 -9.06 3.31 -20.15
CA ARG A 246 -7.78 3.57 -19.48
C ARG A 246 -7.44 5.03 -19.60
N ILE A 247 -6.76 5.59 -18.61
CA ILE A 247 -6.30 6.99 -18.69
C ILE A 247 -5.34 7.20 -19.86
N THR A 248 -4.58 6.17 -20.24
CA THR A 248 -3.67 6.20 -21.41
C THR A 248 -4.41 6.50 -22.71
N ASP A 249 -5.67 6.06 -22.85
CA ASP A 249 -6.47 6.30 -24.04
C ASP A 249 -7.01 7.76 -24.10
N LEU A 250 -6.74 8.57 -23.06
CA LEU A 250 -7.20 9.95 -22.89
C LEU A 250 -6.04 10.97 -22.87
N LEU A 251 -4.80 10.49 -22.86
CA LEU A 251 -3.58 11.31 -22.86
C LEU A 251 -2.98 11.51 -24.26
N ASP A 252 -3.64 10.95 -25.28
CA ASP A 252 -3.35 11.12 -26.71
C ASP A 252 -3.99 12.39 -27.29
#